data_AF-A0A920TYW1-F1
#
_entry.id   AF-A0A920TYW1-F1
#
_cell.length_a   1.000
_cell.length_b   1.000
_cell.length_c   1.000
_cell.angle_alpha   90.00
_cell.angle_beta   90.00
_cell.angle_gamma   90.00
#
_symmetry.space_group_name_H-M   'P 1'
#
loop_
_entity.id
_entity.type
_entity.pdbx_description
1 polymer ?
#
loop_
_entity_poly.entity_id
_entity_poly.type
_entity_poly.pdbx_seq_one_letter_code
_entity_poly.pdbx_strand_id
1 'polypeptide(L)'
;MKNGMKLFLSSVILIGFYGSYSQASGHHDSESNKPSGSGHCVYMSDNPFAGDPYKACRTNVSESFCASYPDVGDGMVNIMDPVYAEGDCPREGSIGSCERGGWEEVYYEDSNTGPMGVEFGCNFAGEWLTP
;
A
#
# COMPACT_ATOMS: atom_id res chain seq x y z
N MET A 1 40.25 9.93 -56.83
CA MET A 1 39.28 8.84 -56.60
C MET A 1 38.76 8.99 -55.19
N LYS A 2 37.47 9.34 -55.08
CA LYS A 2 36.71 9.51 -53.84
C LYS A 2 36.24 8.12 -53.35
N ASN A 3 35.78 8.08 -52.10
CA ASN A 3 35.10 6.97 -51.39
C ASN A 3 36.07 6.20 -50.47
N GLY A 4 35.89 6.13 -49.17
CA GLY A 4 34.72 6.42 -48.35
C GLY A 4 34.77 5.53 -47.11
N MET A 5 35.90 5.55 -46.40
CA MET A 5 36.10 4.77 -45.18
C MET A 5 35.51 5.53 -43.99
N LYS A 6 34.18 5.49 -43.83
CA LYS A 6 33.47 5.89 -42.59
C LYS A 6 32.14 5.15 -42.51
N LEU A 7 32.19 3.87 -42.18
CA LEU A 7 31.08 3.14 -41.56
C LEU A 7 31.59 2.68 -40.20
N PHE A 8 30.70 2.57 -39.22
CA PHE A 8 30.94 2.34 -37.78
C PHE A 8 31.07 3.58 -36.91
N LEU A 9 30.06 4.44 -36.88
CA LEU A 9 29.80 5.25 -35.68
C LEU A 9 28.37 5.81 -35.71
N SER A 10 27.40 4.97 -35.36
CA SER A 10 26.06 5.39 -34.89
C SER A 10 25.26 4.15 -34.55
N SER A 11 25.27 3.71 -33.30
CA SER A 11 24.24 2.85 -32.68
C SER A 11 24.58 2.61 -31.20
N VAL A 12 24.74 3.66 -30.41
CA VAL A 12 24.66 3.56 -28.94
C VAL A 12 23.97 4.82 -28.46
N ILE A 13 23.14 4.68 -27.44
CA ILE A 13 22.30 5.70 -26.78
C ILE A 13 20.86 5.72 -27.33
N LEU A 14 20.15 4.64 -27.02
CA LEU A 14 18.73 4.69 -26.67
C LEU A 14 18.50 3.65 -25.57
N ILE A 15 19.20 3.81 -24.46
CA ILE A 15 18.74 3.27 -23.17
C ILE A 15 17.73 4.31 -22.68
N GLY A 16 16.54 4.27 -23.31
CA GLY A 16 15.37 4.94 -22.78
C GLY A 16 15.08 4.33 -21.42
N PHE A 17 14.92 5.19 -20.44
CA PHE A 17 14.44 4.90 -19.10
C PHE A 17 13.19 4.01 -19.17
N TYR A 18 13.37 2.69 -19.14
CA TYR A 18 12.38 1.82 -18.54
C TYR A 18 12.51 2.08 -17.05
N GLY A 19 11.79 3.11 -16.60
CA GLY A 19 11.49 3.26 -15.19
C GLY A 19 11.02 1.91 -14.70
N SER A 20 11.62 1.47 -13.59
CA SER A 20 11.22 0.30 -12.85
C SER A 20 9.73 0.43 -12.52
N TYR A 21 8.86 -0.06 -13.41
CA TYR A 21 7.53 -0.48 -13.01
C TYR A 21 7.81 -1.70 -12.13
N SER A 22 7.99 -1.45 -10.84
CA SER A 22 7.74 -2.45 -9.83
C SER A 22 6.36 -3.00 -10.17
N GLN A 23 6.32 -4.21 -10.71
CA GLN A 23 5.08 -4.93 -10.93
C GLN A 23 4.59 -5.31 -9.55
N ALA A 24 3.90 -4.37 -8.88
CA ALA A 24 3.02 -4.70 -7.79
C ALA A 24 2.08 -5.78 -8.32
N SER A 25 2.11 -6.95 -7.69
CA SER A 25 1.28 -8.10 -8.04
C SER A 25 -0.17 -7.64 -8.20
N GLY A 26 -0.74 -7.85 -9.39
CA GLY A 26 -2.07 -7.37 -9.80
C GLY A 26 -3.22 -8.09 -9.09
N HIS A 27 -3.27 -8.02 -7.77
CA HIS A 27 -4.46 -8.35 -6.98
C HIS A 27 -5.07 -7.03 -6.48
N HIS A 28 -6.10 -6.57 -7.22
CA HIS A 28 -7.12 -5.56 -6.84
C HIS A 28 -6.83 -4.07 -7.12
N ASP A 29 -6.84 -3.67 -8.40
CA ASP A 29 -7.08 -2.27 -8.84
C ASP A 29 -8.56 -1.85 -8.63
N SER A 30 -9.16 -2.13 -7.47
CA SER A 30 -10.48 -1.59 -7.15
C SER A 30 -10.34 -0.09 -6.86
N GLU A 31 -11.37 0.70 -7.20
CA GLU A 31 -11.40 2.13 -6.82
C GLU A 31 -11.25 2.32 -5.30
N SER A 32 -11.66 1.33 -4.51
CA SER A 32 -11.48 1.31 -3.06
C SER A 32 -10.04 1.20 -2.59
N ASN A 33 -9.10 0.79 -3.45
CA ASN A 33 -7.68 0.66 -3.14
C ASN A 33 -6.84 1.86 -3.57
N LYS A 34 -7.48 2.91 -4.10
CA LYS A 34 -6.80 4.15 -4.43
C LYS A 34 -6.81 5.14 -3.26
N PRO A 35 -5.81 6.02 -3.15
CA PRO A 35 -5.88 7.18 -2.27
C PRO A 35 -7.11 8.04 -2.61
N SER A 36 -7.80 8.52 -1.58
CA SER A 36 -9.04 9.31 -1.73
C SER A 36 -9.01 10.66 -1.02
N GLY A 37 -7.96 10.95 -0.24
CA GLY A 37 -7.83 12.22 0.48
C GLY A 37 -6.45 12.41 1.13
N SER A 38 -6.41 13.25 2.17
CA SER A 38 -5.19 13.61 2.91
C SER A 38 -5.29 13.36 4.41
N GLY A 39 -6.39 12.74 4.86
CA GLY A 39 -6.54 12.26 6.23
C GLY A 39 -6.24 10.76 6.33
N HIS A 40 -6.59 10.19 7.46
CA HIS A 40 -6.46 8.76 7.73
C HIS A 40 -7.74 8.18 8.34
N CYS A 41 -7.84 6.86 8.33
CA CYS A 41 -8.91 6.09 8.95
C CYS A 41 -8.31 5.04 9.87
N VAL A 42 -8.57 5.13 11.17
CA VAL A 42 -8.24 4.08 12.15
C VAL A 42 -9.42 3.11 12.23
N TYR A 43 -9.16 1.81 12.24
CA TYR A 43 -10.21 0.79 12.29
C TYR A 43 -9.70 -0.50 12.93
N MET A 44 -10.64 -1.38 13.26
CA MET A 44 -10.36 -2.78 13.55
C MET A 44 -10.60 -3.61 12.30
N SER A 45 -9.63 -4.45 11.96
CA SER A 45 -9.64 -5.38 10.84
C SER A 45 -9.88 -6.78 11.37
N ASP A 46 -10.98 -7.41 10.95
CA ASP A 46 -11.23 -8.83 11.16
C ASP A 46 -10.87 -9.59 9.88
N ASN A 47 -9.62 -10.07 9.86
CA ASN A 47 -9.08 -10.86 8.78
C ASN A 47 -9.18 -12.35 9.16
N PRO A 48 -9.91 -13.19 8.40
CA PRO A 48 -10.09 -14.59 8.73
C PRO A 48 -8.79 -15.41 8.74
N PHE A 49 -7.69 -14.87 8.21
CA PHE A 49 -6.37 -15.49 8.22
C PHE A 49 -5.47 -15.04 9.39
N ALA A 50 -5.85 -13.98 10.11
CA ALA A 50 -5.10 -13.41 11.23
C ALA A 50 -5.49 -14.03 12.59
N GLY A 51 -6.61 -14.74 12.67
CA GLY A 51 -7.11 -15.35 13.91
C GLY A 51 -7.95 -14.38 14.73
N ASP A 52 -7.33 -13.35 15.30
CA ASP A 52 -8.02 -12.30 16.07
C ASP A 52 -8.08 -10.98 15.29
N PRO A 53 -9.12 -10.15 15.50
CA PRO A 53 -9.14 -8.81 14.95
C PRO A 53 -7.99 -7.96 15.47
N TYR A 54 -7.48 -7.09 14.60
CA TYR A 54 -6.36 -6.22 14.90
C TYR A 54 -6.61 -4.78 14.50
N LYS A 55 -5.88 -3.87 15.13
CA LYS A 55 -5.99 -2.45 14.84
C LYS A 55 -5.10 -2.07 13.67
N ALA A 56 -5.64 -1.29 12.75
CA ALA A 56 -4.90 -0.74 11.65
C ALA A 56 -5.28 0.72 11.42
N CYS A 57 -4.45 1.42 10.66
CA CYS A 57 -4.74 2.75 10.18
C CYS A 57 -4.36 2.89 8.71
N ARG A 58 -5.29 3.37 7.90
CA ARG A 58 -5.09 3.60 6.47
C ARG A 58 -4.85 5.09 6.21
N THR A 59 -3.74 5.44 5.55
CA THR A 59 -3.43 6.82 5.17
C THR A 59 -4.12 7.26 3.87
N ASN A 60 -4.04 8.56 3.57
CA ASN A 60 -4.49 9.18 2.33
C ASN A 60 -5.95 8.90 1.96
N VAL A 61 -6.84 8.98 2.94
CA VAL A 61 -8.28 8.79 2.75
C VAL A 61 -9.06 10.08 2.94
N SER A 62 -10.25 10.14 2.34
CA SER A 62 -11.26 11.14 2.67
C SER A 62 -12.13 10.67 3.86
N GLU A 63 -12.77 11.63 4.52
CA GLU A 63 -13.77 11.35 5.56
C GLU A 63 -14.92 10.49 5.00
N SER A 64 -15.38 10.80 3.78
CA SER A 64 -16.44 10.05 3.11
C SER A 64 -16.07 8.59 2.83
N PHE A 65 -14.80 8.34 2.50
CA PHE A 65 -14.30 6.97 2.30
C PHE A 65 -14.25 6.23 3.64
N CYS A 66 -13.69 6.84 4.69
CA CYS A 66 -13.59 6.20 6.00
C CYS A 66 -14.98 5.81 6.55
N ALA A 67 -15.99 6.66 6.35
CA ALA A 67 -17.36 6.37 6.74
C ALA A 67 -18.00 5.19 5.97
N SER A 68 -17.65 5.00 4.69
CA SER A 68 -18.15 3.89 3.87
C SER A 68 -17.26 2.66 3.89
N TYR A 69 -16.13 2.71 4.59
CA TYR A 69 -15.14 1.64 4.58
C TYR A 69 -15.69 0.27 5.04
N PRO A 70 -16.61 0.16 6.02
CA PRO A 70 -17.23 -1.11 6.40
C PRO A 70 -18.03 -1.75 5.27
N ASP A 71 -18.65 -0.94 4.41
CA ASP A 71 -19.46 -1.41 3.28
C ASP A 71 -18.61 -1.77 2.06
N VAL A 72 -17.53 -1.01 1.85
CA VAL A 72 -16.62 -1.18 0.71
C VAL A 72 -15.62 -2.31 0.96
N GLY A 73 -15.13 -2.43 2.19
CA GLY A 73 -14.16 -3.42 2.63
C GLY A 73 -12.77 -3.27 2.01
N ASP A 74 -11.88 -4.20 2.40
CA ASP A 74 -10.60 -4.46 1.74
C ASP A 74 -10.50 -5.97 1.42
N GLY A 75 -11.21 -6.39 0.36
CA GLY A 75 -11.24 -7.78 -0.08
C GLY A 75 -12.04 -8.70 0.85
N MET A 76 -11.35 -9.67 1.46
CA MET A 76 -11.96 -10.67 2.38
C MET A 76 -11.94 -10.24 3.85
N VAL A 77 -11.54 -8.99 4.11
CA VAL A 77 -11.38 -8.43 5.45
C VAL A 77 -12.63 -7.65 5.82
N ASN A 78 -13.16 -7.89 7.02
CA ASN A 78 -14.25 -7.09 7.58
C ASN A 78 -13.68 -5.89 8.34
N ILE A 79 -14.15 -4.69 8.01
CA ILE A 79 -13.69 -3.43 8.60
C ILE A 79 -14.70 -2.98 9.65
N MET A 80 -14.23 -2.73 10.88
CA MET A 80 -15.06 -2.42 12.04
C MET A 80 -14.64 -1.09 12.66
N ASP A 81 -15.64 -0.34 13.13
CA ASP A 81 -15.50 0.91 13.88
C ASP A 81 -14.49 1.92 13.28
N PRO A 82 -14.59 2.27 11.98
CA PRO A 82 -13.69 3.23 11.36
C PRO A 82 -13.86 4.63 11.94
N VAL A 83 -12.75 5.30 12.24
CA VAL A 83 -12.69 6.67 12.74
C VAL A 83 -11.75 7.49 11.88
N TYR A 84 -12.29 8.55 11.27
CA TYR A 84 -11.52 9.49 10.46
C TYR A 84 -10.81 10.53 11.31
N ALA A 85 -9.62 10.93 10.89
CA ALA A 85 -8.96 12.15 11.34
C ALA A 85 -8.08 12.74 10.22
N GLU A 86 -7.75 14.03 10.33
CA GLU A 86 -6.87 14.71 9.38
C GLU A 86 -5.40 14.33 9.58
N GLY A 87 -4.60 14.45 8.51
CA GLY A 87 -3.17 14.15 8.52
C GLY A 87 -2.86 12.66 8.48
N ASP A 88 -1.61 12.32 8.76
CA ASP A 88 -1.09 10.96 8.67
C ASP A 88 -1.52 10.09 9.84
N CYS A 89 -1.52 8.77 9.62
CA CYS A 89 -1.69 7.79 10.69
C CYS A 89 -0.67 8.00 11.82
N PRO A 90 -1.08 7.92 13.09
CA PRO A 90 -0.16 7.92 14.22
C PRO A 90 0.89 6.83 14.06
N ARG A 91 2.16 7.14 14.40
CA ARG A 91 3.26 6.17 14.36
C ARG A 91 3.65 5.62 15.74
N GLU A 92 3.15 6.24 16.82
CA GLU A 92 3.37 5.75 18.17
C GLU A 92 2.77 4.35 18.35
N GLY A 93 3.56 3.40 18.85
CA GLY A 93 3.15 2.01 19.01
C GLY A 93 2.96 1.25 17.70
N SER A 94 3.45 1.77 16.57
CA SER A 94 3.46 1.05 15.28
C SER A 94 4.45 -0.12 15.32
N ILE A 95 4.02 -1.28 14.82
CA ILE A 95 4.88 -2.46 14.61
C ILE A 95 5.36 -2.58 13.16
N GLY A 96 4.91 -1.68 12.29
CA GLY A 96 5.28 -1.58 10.87
C GLY A 96 4.10 -1.11 10.02
N SER A 97 4.34 -0.88 8.74
CA SER A 97 3.30 -0.54 7.78
C SER A 97 3.45 -1.27 6.45
N CYS A 98 2.36 -1.31 5.68
CA CYS A 98 2.35 -1.86 4.34
C CYS A 98 2.11 -0.75 3.31
N GLU A 99 3.07 -0.51 2.41
CA GLU A 99 2.92 0.41 1.28
C GLU A 99 2.03 -0.23 0.20
N ARG A 100 1.01 0.50 -0.25
CA ARG A 100 -0.06 0.02 -1.16
C ARG A 100 -0.25 0.93 -2.38
N GLY A 101 0.84 1.42 -2.98
CA GLY A 101 0.79 2.21 -4.21
C GLY A 101 0.16 3.59 -4.02
N GLY A 102 0.64 4.35 -3.04
CA GLY A 102 0.21 5.73 -2.78
C GLY A 102 -0.58 5.93 -1.49
N TRP A 103 -0.74 4.89 -0.69
CA TRP A 103 -1.18 4.94 0.71
C TRP A 103 -0.52 3.82 1.50
N GLU A 104 -0.59 3.91 2.83
CA GLU A 104 -0.03 2.92 3.75
C GLU A 104 -1.09 2.39 4.71
N GLU A 105 -1.02 1.09 5.00
CA GLU A 105 -1.71 0.48 6.14
C GLU A 105 -0.73 0.34 7.30
N VAL A 106 -0.92 1.11 8.38
CA VAL A 106 -0.09 1.08 9.60
C VAL A 106 -0.70 0.10 10.60
N TYR A 107 0.13 -0.77 11.18
CA TYR A 107 -0.29 -1.75 12.19
C TYR A 107 0.32 -1.44 13.55
N TYR A 108 -0.38 -1.76 14.64
CA TYR A 108 -0.03 -1.32 15.98
C TYR A 108 0.21 -2.48 16.96
N GLU A 109 0.97 -2.25 18.03
CA GLU A 109 1.32 -3.25 19.07
C GLU A 109 0.11 -3.82 19.82
N ASP A 110 -0.98 -3.06 19.92
CA ASP A 110 -2.26 -3.51 20.48
C ASP A 110 -3.03 -4.48 19.55
N SER A 111 -2.44 -4.81 18.39
CA SER A 111 -2.93 -5.84 17.49
C SER A 111 -2.56 -7.24 18.00
N ASN A 112 -3.59 -8.05 18.29
CA ASN A 112 -3.44 -9.41 18.81
C ASN A 112 -2.65 -10.37 17.88
N THR A 113 -2.46 -10.01 16.62
CA THR A 113 -1.80 -10.83 15.60
C THR A 113 -0.26 -10.84 15.67
N GLY A 114 0.34 -9.89 16.38
CA GLY A 114 1.79 -9.64 16.34
C GLY A 114 2.33 -9.29 14.93
N PRO A 115 3.60 -8.90 14.82
CA PRO A 115 4.17 -8.37 13.57
C PRO A 115 4.20 -9.41 12.43
N MET A 116 4.48 -10.69 12.73
CA MET A 116 4.63 -11.71 11.69
C MET A 116 3.34 -11.94 10.88
N GLY A 117 2.16 -11.84 11.50
CA GLY A 117 0.89 -12.09 10.82
C GLY A 117 0.56 -10.98 9.81
N VAL A 118 0.73 -9.73 10.22
CA VAL A 118 0.45 -8.56 9.38
C VAL A 118 1.53 -8.35 8.31
N GLU A 119 2.80 -8.61 8.62
CA GLU A 119 3.91 -8.58 7.65
C GLU A 119 3.71 -9.63 6.56
N PHE A 120 3.35 -10.86 6.96
CA PHE A 120 3.05 -11.91 5.99
C PHE A 120 1.91 -11.51 5.07
N GLY A 121 0.81 -10.97 5.61
CA GLY A 121 -0.31 -10.45 4.82
C GLY A 121 0.11 -9.30 3.88
N CYS A 122 0.92 -8.37 4.37
CA CYS A 122 1.45 -7.27 3.58
C CYS A 122 2.23 -7.75 2.37
N ASN A 123 3.09 -8.76 2.51
CA ASN A 123 3.92 -9.26 1.41
C ASN A 123 3.13 -9.86 0.23
N PHE A 124 1.81 -10.07 0.37
CA PHE A 124 0.93 -10.41 -0.77
C PHE A 124 0.29 -9.21 -1.44
N ALA A 125 0.20 -8.08 -0.73
CA ALA A 125 -0.57 -6.91 -1.13
C ALA A 125 0.29 -5.66 -1.36
N GLY A 126 1.56 -5.65 -0.93
CA GLY A 126 2.40 -4.46 -0.91
C GLY A 126 3.82 -4.71 -0.39
N GLU A 127 4.51 -3.62 -0.06
CA GLU A 127 5.85 -3.63 0.52
C GLU A 127 5.78 -3.40 2.03
N TRP A 128 6.39 -4.29 2.82
CA TRP A 128 6.51 -4.09 4.25
C TRP A 128 7.57 -3.05 4.59
N LEU A 129 7.18 -2.09 5.42
CA LEU A 129 8.03 -1.04 5.96
C LEU A 129 8.22 -1.28 7.47
N THR A 130 9.47 -1.39 7.89
CA THR A 130 9.81 -1.49 9.31
C THR A 130 9.38 -0.22 10.05
N PRO A 131 8.95 -0.33 11.32
CA PRO A 131 8.44 0.80 12.11
C PRO A 131 9.43 1.95 12.29
#